data_AF-A0A2N2GVA2-F1
#
_entry.id   AF-A0A2N2GVA2-F1
#
_cell.length_a   1.000
_cell.length_b   1.000
_cell.length_c   1.000
_cell.angle_alpha   90.00
_cell.angle_beta   90.00
_cell.angle_gamma   90.00
#
_symmetry.space_group_name_H-M   'P 1'
#
loop_
_entity.id
_entity.type
_entity.pdbx_description
1 polymer ?
#
loop_
_entity_poly.entity_id
_entity_poly.type
_entity_poly.pdbx_seq_one_letter_code
_entity_poly.pdbx_strand_id
1 'polypeptide(L)'
;MSTNNATCGNGTVEGAEVCDGGDLGGQTCLSQGFDSGMLVCLGTCAGFDTSACEGTGPVCGNNSIEGAEVCDGTDLDGRNCVSQGFDSGTLACLGTCAGFDTSACEGTGPVCGNNSVEGTEVCDGTDLGDQTCVSRGFLSGDLACEPGCDAFDTSGCSGPTCGNGAIEGAEICDGGDLGGATCLTENFVGGTLLCAEDCLSLDTSACLSQVCNNGSIESPEVCDGSDLGGATCQTENFFGGTLSCSAGCMSLDTSDCTMCGNNQLDLGEVCDGNGGIPESCADLGCRSGQVTCAEDCQSYNYAGCYAGHDEDGDGLDDNCDNCPTVHNLGQNDSDGDGLGDACESPTGGTVLSHVVTFDPFLNNAGSWSSYGGTWTWGVDLLTGNATGGGNYLHNDTLSGAAFSVETTFHYPENPGAGNNWVAVLFGWQTIAGVLSAGWECTYEREVKEIGLYKYATTGWSMQAGTTVSTSVTNGQWHRLRAVYSSSGIRCYYTDETGATGSLAFTDSVSVGSMSGKPGVRVYTDRANFTSFITYQ
;
A
#
# COMPACT_ATOMS: atom_id res chain seq x y z
N MET A 1 -21.12 20.10 34.48
CA MET A 1 -19.91 20.92 34.69
C MET A 1 -20.30 22.19 35.46
N SER A 2 -19.30 22.88 36.00
CA SER A 2 -19.37 24.00 36.94
C SER A 2 -20.51 24.99 36.67
N THR A 3 -21.26 25.36 37.70
CA THR A 3 -22.07 26.59 37.71
C THR A 3 -21.12 27.76 37.45
N ASN A 4 -21.28 28.46 36.31
CA ASN A 4 -20.57 29.70 36.02
C ASN A 4 -20.96 30.73 37.08
N ASN A 5 -20.14 30.82 38.12
CA ASN A 5 -20.20 31.87 39.11
C ASN A 5 -19.47 33.06 38.47
N ALA A 6 -20.21 33.98 37.86
CA ALA A 6 -19.66 35.23 37.32
C ALA A 6 -18.70 35.82 38.37
N THR A 7 -17.42 35.94 38.01
CA THR A 7 -16.37 36.28 38.97
C THR A 7 -15.83 37.67 38.68
N CYS A 8 -16.46 38.64 39.35
CA CYS A 8 -16.06 40.03 39.32
C CYS A 8 -14.55 40.24 39.56
N GLY A 9 -13.91 40.96 38.64
CA GLY A 9 -12.50 41.30 38.64
C GLY A 9 -11.64 40.42 37.73
N ASN A 10 -12.23 39.61 36.85
CA ASN A 10 -11.50 38.75 35.91
C ASN A 10 -11.20 39.44 34.55
N GLY A 11 -11.66 40.68 34.37
CA GLY A 11 -11.45 41.51 33.20
C GLY A 11 -12.39 41.23 32.03
N THR A 12 -13.44 40.45 32.22
CA THR A 12 -14.47 40.15 31.21
C THR A 12 -15.85 40.36 31.81
N VAL A 13 -16.69 41.19 31.19
CA VAL A 13 -18.07 41.38 31.67
C VAL A 13 -18.91 40.14 31.37
N GLU A 14 -19.33 39.41 32.41
CA GLU A 14 -20.11 38.17 32.27
C GLU A 14 -21.29 38.07 33.26
N GLY A 15 -22.34 37.34 32.86
CA GLY A 15 -23.52 37.18 33.71
C GLY A 15 -24.27 38.49 33.97
N ALA A 16 -24.40 38.88 35.25
CA ALA A 16 -25.14 40.07 35.69
C ALA A 16 -24.23 41.31 35.93
N GLU A 17 -22.98 41.25 35.49
CA GLU A 17 -22.01 42.33 35.64
C GLU A 17 -22.32 43.49 34.68
N VAL A 18 -22.20 44.71 35.18
CA VAL A 18 -22.33 45.96 34.40
C VAL A 18 -20.96 46.41 33.87
N CYS A 19 -19.89 46.02 34.56
CA CYS A 19 -18.49 46.22 34.21
C CYS A 19 -17.63 45.19 34.94
N ASP A 20 -16.40 44.94 34.48
CA ASP A 20 -15.45 44.09 35.20
C ASP A 20 -14.03 44.67 35.12
N GLY A 21 -13.49 45.06 36.28
CA GLY A 21 -12.13 45.55 36.40
C GLY A 21 -11.89 46.79 35.54
N GLY A 22 -11.15 46.63 34.44
CA GLY A 22 -10.86 47.68 33.46
C GLY A 22 -11.82 47.71 32.26
N ASP A 23 -12.64 46.67 32.09
CA ASP A 23 -13.66 46.63 31.05
C ASP A 23 -14.93 47.33 31.54
N LEU A 24 -15.07 48.61 31.15
CA LEU A 24 -16.19 49.47 31.52
C LEU A 24 -17.33 49.41 30.49
N GLY A 25 -17.28 48.49 29.51
CA GLY A 25 -18.31 48.41 28.46
C GLY A 25 -18.47 49.69 27.65
N GLY A 26 -17.39 50.47 27.50
CA GLY A 26 -17.40 51.76 26.79
C GLY A 26 -17.97 52.95 27.58
N GLN A 27 -18.34 52.76 28.85
CA GLN A 27 -18.83 53.83 29.72
C GLN A 27 -17.69 54.75 30.19
N THR A 28 -18.00 56.04 30.28
CA THR A 28 -17.07 57.12 30.69
C THR A 28 -17.77 58.03 31.69
N CYS A 29 -17.03 58.89 32.41
CA CYS A 29 -17.66 59.91 33.25
C CYS A 29 -18.65 60.78 32.45
N LEU A 30 -18.36 61.04 31.16
CA LEU A 30 -19.25 61.78 30.26
C LEU A 30 -20.57 61.04 30.01
N SER A 31 -20.53 59.74 29.77
CA SER A 31 -21.76 58.95 29.60
C SER A 31 -22.51 58.70 30.91
N GLN A 32 -21.88 58.98 32.06
CA GLN A 32 -22.51 58.96 33.38
C GLN A 32 -22.99 60.35 33.83
N GLY A 33 -22.96 61.35 32.93
CA GLY A 33 -23.48 62.70 33.18
C GLY A 33 -22.51 63.66 33.87
N PHE A 34 -21.21 63.41 33.84
CA PHE A 34 -20.17 64.30 34.38
C PHE A 34 -19.33 64.93 33.26
N ASP A 35 -18.74 66.10 33.49
CA ASP A 35 -17.98 66.81 32.45
C ASP A 35 -16.69 66.08 32.05
N SER A 36 -15.99 65.48 33.03
CA SER A 36 -14.72 64.77 32.80
C SER A 36 -14.35 63.85 33.99
N GLY A 37 -13.11 63.35 34.03
CA GLY A 37 -12.62 62.49 35.12
C GLY A 37 -12.51 61.01 34.75
N MET A 38 -12.19 60.17 35.74
CA MET A 38 -11.93 58.75 35.54
C MET A 38 -13.06 57.91 36.15
N LEU A 39 -13.77 57.17 35.30
CA LEU A 39 -14.79 56.21 35.73
C LEU A 39 -14.09 54.88 36.05
N VAL A 40 -14.47 54.24 37.15
CA VAL A 40 -13.91 52.95 37.56
C VAL A 40 -15.04 51.96 37.82
N CYS A 41 -14.84 50.67 37.58
CA CYS A 41 -15.82 49.67 37.95
C CYS A 41 -15.84 49.49 39.48
N LEU A 42 -17.02 49.41 40.09
CA LEU A 42 -17.12 49.05 41.50
C LEU A 42 -16.59 47.64 41.71
N GLY A 43 -15.97 47.38 42.86
CA GLY A 43 -15.45 46.03 43.20
C GLY A 43 -16.53 44.94 43.36
N THR A 44 -17.81 45.29 43.17
CA THR A 44 -18.95 44.38 43.08
C THR A 44 -19.37 44.09 41.65
N CYS A 45 -18.79 44.77 40.65
CA CYS A 45 -19.09 44.67 39.22
C CYS A 45 -20.55 44.99 38.84
N ALA A 46 -21.37 45.43 39.78
CA ALA A 46 -22.78 45.78 39.58
C ALA A 46 -23.02 47.26 39.22
N GLY A 47 -21.95 48.05 39.02
CA GLY A 47 -22.06 49.46 38.69
C GLY A 47 -20.73 50.19 38.69
N PHE A 48 -20.76 51.50 38.43
CA PHE A 48 -19.58 52.34 38.29
C PHE A 48 -19.34 53.23 39.51
N ASP A 49 -18.08 53.37 39.88
CA ASP A 49 -17.60 54.34 40.85
C ASP A 49 -17.37 55.68 40.14
N THR A 50 -18.26 56.64 40.40
CA THR A 50 -18.21 57.99 39.84
C THR A 50 -17.51 58.99 40.76
N SER A 51 -16.94 58.55 41.89
CA SER A 51 -16.32 59.45 42.88
C SER A 51 -15.09 60.20 42.37
N ALA A 52 -14.46 59.71 41.30
CA ALA A 52 -13.33 60.33 40.60
C ALA A 52 -13.75 61.04 39.29
N CYS A 53 -15.06 61.18 39.04
CA CYS A 53 -15.59 62.04 37.98
C CYS A 53 -15.62 63.51 38.45
N GLU A 54 -15.30 64.42 37.53
CA GLU A 54 -15.25 65.87 37.77
C GLU A 54 -16.39 66.58 37.02
N GLY A 55 -17.02 67.56 37.67
CA GLY A 55 -18.22 68.26 37.17
C GLY A 55 -19.38 68.17 38.17
N THR A 56 -20.54 68.77 37.87
CA THR A 56 -21.70 68.77 38.79
C THR A 56 -22.58 67.52 38.72
N GLY A 57 -22.26 66.53 37.86
CA GLY A 57 -23.11 65.36 37.62
C GLY A 57 -24.47 65.75 37.03
N PRO A 58 -25.36 64.78 36.73
CA PRO A 58 -26.74 65.09 36.35
C PRO A 58 -27.46 65.74 37.53
N VAL A 59 -27.96 66.97 37.35
CA VAL A 59 -28.62 67.76 38.39
C VAL A 59 -30.05 68.09 37.98
N CYS A 60 -30.98 67.27 38.47
CA CYS A 60 -32.40 67.51 38.30
C CYS A 60 -32.83 68.92 38.75
N GLY A 61 -33.47 69.64 37.85
CA GLY A 61 -34.04 70.98 38.04
C GLY A 61 -33.16 72.12 37.51
N ASN A 62 -32.12 71.82 36.71
CA ASN A 62 -31.24 72.83 36.09
C ASN A 62 -31.68 73.25 34.66
N ASN A 63 -32.77 72.65 34.17
CA ASN A 63 -33.39 72.83 32.88
C ASN A 63 -32.57 72.33 31.67
N SER A 64 -31.77 71.29 31.88
CA SER A 64 -31.03 70.54 30.87
C SER A 64 -31.17 69.05 31.16
N ILE A 65 -31.57 68.24 30.18
CA ILE A 65 -31.69 66.79 30.36
C ILE A 65 -30.29 66.16 30.29
N GLU A 66 -29.83 65.61 31.42
CA GLU A 66 -28.48 65.06 31.59
C GLU A 66 -28.51 63.64 32.17
N GLY A 67 -27.60 62.77 31.73
CA GLY A 67 -27.51 61.40 32.23
C GLY A 67 -28.78 60.56 31.98
N ALA A 68 -29.41 60.07 33.05
CA ALA A 68 -30.59 59.19 32.99
C ALA A 68 -31.93 59.95 33.13
N GLU A 69 -31.91 61.27 33.05
CA GLU A 69 -33.12 62.10 33.13
C GLU A 69 -34.02 61.90 31.91
N VAL A 70 -35.32 61.81 32.15
CA VAL A 70 -36.35 61.74 31.10
C VAL A 70 -36.89 63.14 30.77
N CYS A 71 -36.74 64.07 31.71
CA CYS A 71 -37.05 65.49 31.61
C CYS A 71 -36.26 66.25 32.68
N ASP A 72 -36.07 67.57 32.53
CA ASP A 72 -35.53 68.43 33.57
C ASP A 72 -36.27 69.77 33.60
N GLY A 73 -36.93 70.06 34.72
CA GLY A 73 -37.57 71.35 34.95
C GLY A 73 -38.67 71.62 33.91
N THR A 74 -38.40 72.54 32.97
CA THR A 74 -39.30 72.84 31.84
C THR A 74 -38.86 72.21 30.53
N ASP A 75 -37.69 71.58 30.49
CA ASP A 75 -37.26 70.76 29.36
C ASP A 75 -37.90 69.36 29.46
N LEU A 76 -38.94 69.13 28.66
CA LEU A 76 -39.74 67.90 28.67
C LEU A 76 -39.39 66.97 27.50
N ASP A 77 -38.25 67.16 26.83
CA ASP A 77 -37.86 66.42 25.61
C ASP A 77 -38.94 66.42 24.52
N GLY A 78 -39.64 67.55 24.38
CA GLY A 78 -40.75 67.71 23.42
C GLY A 78 -42.03 66.91 23.76
N ARG A 79 -42.10 66.27 24.94
CA ARG A 79 -43.30 65.55 25.39
C ARG A 79 -44.37 66.52 25.94
N ASN A 80 -45.63 66.11 25.81
CA ASN A 80 -46.80 66.85 26.29
C ASN A 80 -47.90 65.84 26.70
N CYS A 81 -49.00 66.31 27.30
CA CYS A 81 -50.06 65.42 27.76
C CYS A 81 -50.63 64.51 26.64
N VAL A 82 -50.70 64.99 25.39
CA VAL A 82 -51.13 64.19 24.25
C VAL A 82 -50.17 63.06 23.95
N SER A 83 -48.87 63.31 24.01
CA SER A 83 -47.86 62.26 23.85
C SER A 83 -47.75 61.32 25.07
N GLN A 84 -48.51 61.57 26.13
CA GLN A 84 -48.62 60.71 27.32
C GLN A 84 -49.98 59.98 27.40
N GLY A 85 -50.80 60.05 26.34
CA GLY A 85 -52.09 59.36 26.27
C GLY A 85 -53.27 60.14 26.87
N PHE A 86 -53.16 61.46 27.03
CA PHE A 86 -54.25 62.31 27.51
C PHE A 86 -54.77 63.25 26.41
N ASP A 87 -56.04 63.66 26.47
CA ASP A 87 -56.63 64.49 25.43
C ASP A 87 -56.01 65.90 25.36
N SER A 88 -55.62 66.47 26.52
CA SER A 88 -55.03 67.80 26.65
C SER A 88 -54.42 68.05 28.04
N GLY A 89 -54.09 69.30 28.38
CA GLY A 89 -53.57 69.71 29.69
C GLY A 89 -52.10 70.12 29.68
N THR A 90 -51.50 70.26 30.87
CA THR A 90 -50.09 70.69 31.02
C THR A 90 -49.27 69.56 31.64
N LEU A 91 -48.24 69.10 30.93
CA LEU A 91 -47.29 68.11 31.41
C LEU A 91 -46.18 68.84 32.20
N ALA A 92 -45.77 68.29 33.34
CA ALA A 92 -44.63 68.81 34.09
C ALA A 92 -43.60 67.70 34.31
N CYS A 93 -42.36 68.08 34.60
CA CYS A 93 -41.35 67.11 35.01
C CYS A 93 -41.47 66.84 36.51
N LEU A 94 -41.37 65.57 36.93
CA LEU A 94 -41.29 65.24 38.36
C LEU A 94 -40.00 65.84 38.95
N GLY A 95 -40.03 66.22 40.22
CA GLY A 95 -38.84 66.74 40.92
C GLY A 95 -37.69 65.73 41.10
N THR A 96 -37.86 64.50 40.60
CA THR A 96 -36.83 63.47 40.51
C THR A 96 -36.24 63.34 39.10
N CYS A 97 -36.79 64.04 38.11
CA CYS A 97 -36.38 64.04 36.69
C CYS A 97 -36.44 62.67 35.98
N ALA A 98 -36.90 61.63 36.67
CA ALA A 98 -37.05 60.28 36.15
C ALA A 98 -38.40 60.02 35.45
N GLY A 99 -39.25 61.04 35.30
CA GLY A 99 -40.56 60.89 34.67
C GLY A 99 -41.42 62.14 34.74
N PHE A 100 -42.60 62.06 34.13
CA PHE A 100 -43.51 63.20 34.01
C PHE A 100 -44.61 63.18 35.07
N ASP A 101 -44.95 64.37 35.58
CA ASP A 101 -46.15 64.61 36.37
C ASP A 101 -47.32 64.87 35.42
N THR A 102 -48.22 63.89 35.34
CA THR A 102 -49.42 63.91 34.51
C THR A 102 -50.66 64.38 35.27
N SER A 103 -50.54 64.79 36.53
CA SER A 103 -51.69 65.16 37.37
C SER A 103 -52.48 66.39 36.86
N ALA A 104 -51.85 67.22 36.03
CA ALA A 104 -52.48 68.35 35.35
C ALA A 104 -52.84 68.08 33.87
N CYS A 105 -52.78 66.82 33.43
CA CYS A 105 -53.31 66.37 32.15
C CYS A 105 -54.81 66.10 32.25
N GLU A 106 -55.56 66.42 31.19
CA GLU A 106 -57.02 66.29 31.11
C GLU A 106 -57.39 65.21 30.08
N GLY A 107 -58.36 64.36 30.42
CA GLY A 107 -58.81 63.23 29.59
C GLY A 107 -58.86 61.92 30.40
N THR A 108 -59.15 60.79 29.76
CA THR A 108 -59.21 59.47 30.42
C THR A 108 -57.85 58.81 30.64
N GLY A 109 -56.75 59.43 30.20
CA GLY A 109 -55.41 58.86 30.26
C GLY A 109 -55.24 57.63 29.36
N PRO A 110 -54.04 57.02 29.33
CA PRO A 110 -53.83 55.75 28.64
C PRO A 110 -54.73 54.66 29.24
N VAL A 111 -55.47 53.95 28.40
CA VAL A 111 -56.44 52.92 28.81
C VAL A 111 -56.11 51.60 28.16
N CYS A 112 -55.45 50.74 28.91
CA CYS A 112 -55.16 49.37 28.51
C CYS A 112 -56.43 48.58 28.10
N GLY A 113 -56.36 47.95 26.93
CA GLY A 113 -57.40 47.13 26.33
C GLY A 113 -58.28 47.86 25.32
N ASN A 114 -57.86 49.04 24.85
CA ASN A 114 -58.57 49.82 23.83
C ASN A 114 -58.05 49.60 22.39
N ASN A 115 -57.05 48.71 22.21
CA ASN A 115 -56.31 48.41 20.98
C ASN A 115 -55.57 49.60 20.36
N SER A 116 -55.06 50.51 21.18
CA SER A 116 -54.21 51.62 20.76
C SER A 116 -53.10 51.80 21.79
N VAL A 117 -51.83 51.68 21.38
CA VAL A 117 -50.70 51.91 22.30
C VAL A 117 -50.56 53.39 22.62
N GLU A 118 -50.86 53.78 23.86
CA GLU A 118 -50.88 55.17 24.33
C GLU A 118 -50.02 55.36 25.61
N GLY A 119 -49.40 56.53 25.75
CA GLY A 119 -48.65 56.87 26.96
C GLY A 119 -47.47 55.94 27.26
N THR A 120 -47.53 55.23 28.40
CA THR A 120 -46.49 54.29 28.86
C THR A 120 -46.75 52.84 28.47
N GLU A 121 -47.79 52.57 27.69
CA GLU A 121 -48.11 51.22 27.23
C GLU A 121 -47.02 50.71 26.29
N VAL A 122 -46.64 49.45 26.47
CA VAL A 122 -45.68 48.75 25.61
C VAL A 122 -46.43 47.99 24.50
N CYS A 123 -47.69 47.65 24.75
CA CYS A 123 -48.67 47.06 23.84
C CYS A 123 -50.08 47.34 24.36
N ASP A 124 -51.11 47.20 23.53
CA ASP A 124 -52.51 47.25 23.98
C ASP A 124 -53.36 46.21 23.23
N GLY A 125 -53.89 45.23 23.97
CA GLY A 125 -54.81 44.25 23.42
C GLY A 125 -54.17 43.47 22.27
N THR A 126 -54.64 43.69 21.03
CA THR A 126 -54.04 43.10 19.81
C THR A 126 -53.02 44.00 19.11
N ASP A 127 -52.91 45.26 19.51
CA ASP A 127 -51.89 46.18 19.01
C ASP A 127 -50.57 45.94 19.75
N LEU A 128 -49.71 45.12 19.14
CA LEU A 128 -48.41 44.73 19.68
C LEU A 128 -47.26 45.61 19.16
N GLY A 129 -47.54 46.69 18.42
CA GLY A 129 -46.49 47.59 17.90
C GLY A 129 -45.45 46.91 17.01
N ASP A 130 -45.90 46.02 16.11
CA ASP A 130 -45.09 45.17 15.20
C ASP A 130 -44.16 44.15 15.89
N GLN A 131 -44.35 43.93 17.19
CA GLN A 131 -43.53 42.98 17.94
C GLN A 131 -44.07 41.56 17.79
N THR A 132 -43.14 40.62 17.58
CA THR A 132 -43.38 39.19 17.46
C THR A 132 -42.53 38.42 18.46
N CYS A 133 -42.83 37.13 18.70
CA CYS A 133 -41.96 36.24 19.47
C CYS A 133 -40.51 36.28 18.95
N VAL A 134 -40.32 36.34 17.61
CA VAL A 134 -39.01 36.49 16.96
C VAL A 134 -38.31 37.78 17.37
N SER A 135 -39.02 38.91 17.35
CA SER A 135 -38.47 40.20 17.77
C SER A 135 -38.14 40.29 19.28
N ARG A 136 -38.64 39.33 20.08
CA ARG A 136 -38.40 39.18 21.52
C ARG A 136 -37.38 38.09 21.86
N GLY A 137 -36.74 37.49 20.86
CA GLY A 137 -35.66 36.50 21.06
C GLY A 137 -36.13 35.04 21.10
N PHE A 138 -37.37 34.75 20.70
CA PHE A 138 -37.91 33.38 20.57
C PHE A 138 -37.92 32.94 19.10
N LEU A 139 -38.04 31.65 18.81
CA LEU A 139 -37.98 31.17 17.43
C LEU A 139 -39.31 31.35 16.70
N SER A 140 -40.43 31.09 17.38
CA SER A 140 -41.79 31.18 16.82
C SER A 140 -42.84 31.30 17.94
N GLY A 141 -44.12 31.30 17.60
CA GLY A 141 -45.24 31.34 18.54
C GLY A 141 -46.05 32.63 18.48
N ASP A 142 -47.07 32.69 19.34
CA ASP A 142 -48.02 33.81 19.40
C ASP A 142 -47.65 34.71 20.59
N LEU A 143 -47.21 35.93 20.29
CA LEU A 143 -46.94 36.96 21.30
C LEU A 143 -48.28 37.61 21.67
N ALA A 144 -48.52 37.83 22.96
CA ALA A 144 -49.70 38.55 23.44
C ALA A 144 -49.31 39.76 24.31
N CYS A 145 -50.29 40.63 24.58
CA CYS A 145 -50.11 41.74 25.51
C CYS A 145 -50.58 41.33 26.90
N GLU A 146 -49.80 41.63 27.94
CA GLU A 146 -50.26 41.42 29.32
C GLU A 146 -51.47 42.31 29.63
N PRO A 147 -52.40 41.90 30.52
CA PRO A 147 -53.59 42.68 30.86
C PRO A 147 -53.32 44.06 31.49
N GLY A 148 -52.06 44.32 31.89
CA GLY A 148 -51.59 45.62 32.39
C GLY A 148 -51.02 46.54 31.32
N CYS A 149 -50.84 46.06 30.07
CA CYS A 149 -50.26 46.79 28.94
C CYS A 149 -48.82 47.33 29.16
N ASP A 150 -48.18 46.93 30.25
CA ASP A 150 -46.82 47.30 30.65
C ASP A 150 -45.76 46.28 30.20
N ALA A 151 -46.18 45.13 29.70
CA ALA A 151 -45.30 44.07 29.19
C ALA A 151 -45.97 43.19 28.12
N PHE A 152 -45.15 42.45 27.38
CA PHE A 152 -45.62 41.38 26.50
C PHE A 152 -45.69 40.04 27.25
N ASP A 153 -46.78 39.30 27.03
CA ASP A 153 -46.91 37.90 27.46
C ASP A 153 -46.20 37.00 26.44
N THR A 154 -45.11 36.39 26.88
CA THR A 154 -44.28 35.48 26.08
C THR A 154 -44.59 34.01 26.30
N SER A 155 -45.62 33.67 27.08
CA SER A 155 -45.98 32.29 27.38
C SER A 155 -46.46 31.49 26.15
N GLY A 156 -46.95 32.17 25.12
CA GLY A 156 -47.28 31.60 23.80
C GLY A 156 -46.10 31.50 22.83
N CYS A 157 -44.91 32.00 23.22
CA CYS A 157 -43.70 31.92 22.42
C CYS A 157 -42.97 30.59 22.63
N SER A 158 -42.45 30.02 21.54
CA SER A 158 -41.66 28.79 21.54
C SER A 158 -40.17 29.11 21.44
N GLY A 159 -39.40 28.66 22.43
CA GLY A 159 -37.94 28.69 22.41
C GLY A 159 -37.34 27.50 21.63
N PRO A 160 -36.03 27.53 21.34
CA PRO A 160 -35.33 26.35 20.79
C PRO A 160 -35.54 25.15 21.73
N THR A 161 -35.84 23.99 21.16
CA THR A 161 -36.19 22.79 21.91
C THR A 161 -35.38 21.62 21.40
N CYS A 162 -34.39 21.22 22.20
CA CYS A 162 -33.54 20.07 21.91
C CYS A 162 -34.34 18.78 21.70
N GLY A 163 -34.06 18.08 20.60
CA GLY A 163 -34.69 16.82 20.21
C GLY A 163 -35.88 16.98 19.26
N ASN A 164 -36.08 18.15 18.64
CA ASN A 164 -37.17 18.41 17.70
C ASN A 164 -36.81 18.04 16.23
N GLY A 165 -35.56 17.67 15.97
CA GLY A 165 -35.02 17.27 14.67
C GLY A 165 -34.52 18.41 13.79
N ALA A 166 -34.34 19.62 14.31
CA ALA A 166 -33.79 20.76 13.60
C ALA A 166 -32.82 21.55 14.49
N ILE A 167 -31.66 21.95 13.95
CA ILE A 167 -30.68 22.77 14.67
C ILE A 167 -31.13 24.25 14.64
N GLU A 168 -31.51 24.79 15.80
CA GLU A 168 -32.14 26.11 15.92
C GLU A 168 -31.54 26.96 17.07
N GLY A 169 -31.42 28.28 16.87
CA GLY A 169 -30.92 29.18 17.91
C GLY A 169 -29.45 28.95 18.28
N ALA A 170 -29.20 28.53 19.52
CA ALA A 170 -27.85 28.29 20.06
C ALA A 170 -27.42 26.80 19.99
N GLU A 171 -28.28 25.94 19.44
CA GLU A 171 -27.99 24.52 19.27
C GLU A 171 -26.86 24.32 18.26
N ILE A 172 -25.97 23.36 18.53
CA ILE A 172 -24.94 22.92 17.58
C ILE A 172 -25.30 21.58 16.91
N CYS A 173 -26.28 20.87 17.48
CA CYS A 173 -26.88 19.63 16.99
C CYS A 173 -28.30 19.49 17.56
N ASP A 174 -29.16 18.67 16.95
CA ASP A 174 -30.46 18.28 17.50
C ASP A 174 -30.76 16.80 17.19
N GLY A 175 -30.76 15.96 18.22
CA GLY A 175 -31.08 14.55 18.10
C GLY A 175 -30.19 13.83 17.08
N GLY A 176 -30.72 13.57 15.89
CA GLY A 176 -30.00 12.95 14.76
C GLY A 176 -29.40 13.94 13.76
N ASP A 177 -29.75 15.22 13.82
CA ASP A 177 -29.16 16.28 13.01
C ASP A 177 -27.90 16.80 13.71
N LEU A 178 -26.72 16.43 13.21
CA LEU A 178 -25.43 16.79 13.79
C LEU A 178 -24.79 18.00 13.09
N GLY A 179 -25.50 18.69 12.19
CA GLY A 179 -24.99 19.90 11.53
C GLY A 179 -23.80 19.62 10.60
N GLY A 180 -23.68 18.37 10.13
CA GLY A 180 -22.54 17.90 9.34
C GLY A 180 -21.32 17.47 10.18
N ALA A 181 -21.38 17.57 11.50
CA ALA A 181 -20.35 17.03 12.37
C ALA A 181 -20.34 15.50 12.33
N THR A 182 -19.14 14.93 12.36
CA THR A 182 -18.89 13.49 12.44
C THR A 182 -17.75 13.26 13.43
N CYS A 183 -17.55 12.03 13.89
CA CYS A 183 -16.36 11.72 14.70
C CYS A 183 -15.06 12.17 13.97
N LEU A 184 -15.01 12.10 12.64
CA LEU A 184 -13.88 12.56 11.83
C LEU A 184 -13.62 14.07 11.92
N THR A 185 -14.67 14.90 11.99
CA THR A 185 -14.52 16.36 12.10
C THR A 185 -14.13 16.79 13.52
N GLU A 186 -14.46 15.98 14.53
CA GLU A 186 -14.08 16.20 15.94
C GLU A 186 -12.71 15.58 16.31
N ASN A 187 -11.87 15.25 15.32
CA ASN A 187 -10.53 14.64 15.47
C ASN A 187 -10.51 13.19 15.99
N PHE A 188 -11.57 12.42 15.76
CA PHE A 188 -11.61 10.97 15.98
C PHE A 188 -11.54 10.22 14.65
N VAL A 189 -11.18 8.93 14.64
CA VAL A 189 -10.97 8.17 13.39
C VAL A 189 -12.21 7.42 12.89
N GLY A 190 -13.28 7.38 13.70
CA GLY A 190 -14.53 6.71 13.38
C GLY A 190 -15.47 6.63 14.58
N GLY A 191 -16.50 5.78 14.48
CA GLY A 191 -17.53 5.63 15.51
C GLY A 191 -18.82 6.38 15.19
N THR A 192 -19.73 6.41 16.16
CA THR A 192 -21.03 7.10 16.03
C THR A 192 -20.99 8.34 16.90
N LEU A 193 -21.08 9.52 16.27
CA LEU A 193 -21.23 10.78 16.99
C LEU A 193 -22.71 10.97 17.34
N LEU A 194 -22.99 11.42 18.55
CA LEU A 194 -24.36 11.71 19.00
C LEU A 194 -24.47 13.17 19.41
N CYS A 195 -25.69 13.70 19.37
CA CYS A 195 -25.98 14.98 19.99
C CYS A 195 -26.19 14.79 21.49
N ALA A 196 -25.59 15.64 22.32
CA ALA A 196 -25.85 15.61 23.75
C ALA A 196 -27.29 16.08 24.04
N GLU A 197 -27.87 15.67 25.18
CA GLU A 197 -29.25 16.02 25.53
C GLU A 197 -29.47 17.52 25.81
N ASP A 198 -28.41 18.30 25.92
CA ASP A 198 -28.50 19.76 26.01
C ASP A 198 -28.49 20.44 24.64
N CYS A 199 -28.18 19.71 23.55
CA CYS A 199 -28.01 20.22 22.18
C CYS A 199 -26.97 21.36 22.02
N LEU A 200 -26.23 21.67 23.09
CA LEU A 200 -25.17 22.68 23.10
C LEU A 200 -23.78 22.04 22.97
N SER A 201 -23.72 20.70 22.97
CA SER A 201 -22.49 19.93 22.85
C SER A 201 -22.69 18.64 22.05
N LEU A 202 -21.60 18.13 21.46
CA LEU A 202 -21.58 16.82 20.82
C LEU A 202 -21.11 15.77 21.82
N ASP A 203 -21.82 14.64 21.89
CA ASP A 203 -21.42 13.49 22.69
C ASP A 203 -20.45 12.60 21.90
N THR A 204 -19.17 12.70 22.25
CA THR A 204 -18.08 11.94 21.61
C THR A 204 -17.80 10.61 22.32
N SER A 205 -18.61 10.19 23.31
CA SER A 205 -18.35 8.97 24.08
C SER A 205 -18.41 7.68 23.25
N ALA A 206 -19.14 7.69 22.14
CA ALA A 206 -19.23 6.61 21.15
C ALA A 206 -18.32 6.83 19.91
N CYS A 207 -17.48 7.88 19.92
CA CYS A 207 -16.42 8.06 18.93
C CYS A 207 -15.19 7.23 19.31
N LEU A 208 -14.55 6.64 18.29
CA LEU A 208 -13.38 5.77 18.46
C LEU A 208 -12.10 6.61 18.48
N SER A 209 -11.35 6.52 19.58
CA SER A 209 -10.08 7.23 19.80
C SER A 209 -8.84 6.40 19.46
N GLN A 210 -9.00 5.18 18.95
CA GLN A 210 -7.90 4.22 18.73
C GLN A 210 -7.87 3.73 17.28
N VAL A 211 -6.65 3.50 16.78
CA VAL A 211 -6.33 3.41 15.36
C VAL A 211 -5.95 1.98 15.02
N CYS A 212 -6.83 1.24 14.34
CA CYS A 212 -6.45 0.04 13.60
C CYS A 212 -5.60 0.45 12.38
N ASN A 213 -4.52 -0.28 12.10
CA ASN A 213 -3.45 0.05 11.16
C ASN A 213 -2.49 1.15 11.66
N ASN A 214 -2.25 1.25 12.97
CA ASN A 214 -1.26 2.17 13.54
C ASN A 214 0.16 1.57 13.63
N GLY A 215 0.31 0.28 13.32
CA GLY A 215 1.56 -0.47 13.39
C GLY A 215 1.89 -1.02 14.77
N SER A 216 0.93 -1.14 15.67
CA SER A 216 1.08 -1.72 17.01
C SER A 216 -0.21 -2.43 17.42
N ILE A 217 -0.10 -3.61 18.03
CA ILE A 217 -1.25 -4.33 18.57
C ILE A 217 -1.49 -3.87 20.02
N GLU A 218 -2.60 -3.20 20.26
CA GLU A 218 -2.98 -2.73 21.60
C GLU A 218 -4.32 -3.30 22.05
N SER A 219 -4.49 -3.59 23.34
CA SER A 219 -5.76 -4.12 23.86
C SER A 219 -6.92 -3.16 23.54
N PRO A 220 -8.01 -3.60 22.86
CA PRO A 220 -8.48 -4.99 22.69
C PRO A 220 -8.17 -5.68 21.34
N GLU A 221 -7.26 -5.15 20.54
CA GLU A 221 -6.90 -5.68 19.23
C GLU A 221 -6.27 -7.08 19.31
N VAL A 222 -6.57 -7.89 18.29
CA VAL A 222 -5.97 -9.20 18.04
C VAL A 222 -4.84 -9.09 17.00
N CYS A 223 -4.91 -8.09 16.12
CA CYS A 223 -3.95 -7.77 15.07
C CYS A 223 -4.07 -6.28 14.69
N ASP A 224 -3.08 -5.72 14.01
CA ASP A 224 -3.08 -4.34 13.48
C ASP A 224 -2.52 -4.32 12.05
N GLY A 225 -3.40 -4.20 11.05
CA GLY A 225 -3.01 -4.20 9.64
C GLY A 225 -2.21 -5.45 9.24
N SER A 226 -0.90 -5.28 9.00
CA SER A 226 0.02 -6.39 8.71
C SER A 226 0.68 -7.00 9.96
N ASP A 227 0.58 -6.36 11.12
CA ASP A 227 1.03 -6.92 12.39
C ASP A 227 -0.02 -7.91 12.92
N LEU A 228 0.22 -9.20 12.70
CA LEU A 228 -0.69 -10.28 13.11
C LEU A 228 -0.32 -10.86 14.48
N GLY A 229 0.62 -10.26 15.21
CA GLY A 229 1.02 -10.74 16.55
C GLY A 229 1.71 -12.10 16.51
N GLY A 230 2.31 -12.46 15.37
CA GLY A 230 2.90 -13.77 15.11
C GLY A 230 1.90 -14.85 14.73
N ALA A 231 0.61 -14.52 14.58
CA ALA A 231 -0.37 -15.43 14.02
C ALA A 231 -0.08 -15.70 12.54
N THR A 232 -0.31 -16.93 12.12
CA THR A 232 -0.21 -17.38 10.73
C THR A 232 -1.37 -18.31 10.43
N CYS A 233 -1.61 -18.62 9.15
CA CYS A 233 -2.60 -19.65 8.81
C CYS A 233 -2.33 -20.97 9.56
N GLN A 234 -1.07 -21.33 9.80
CA GLN A 234 -0.72 -22.51 10.59
C GLN A 234 -1.13 -22.43 12.06
N THR A 235 -1.05 -21.25 12.69
CA THR A 235 -1.54 -21.08 14.07
C THR A 235 -3.06 -21.17 14.15
N GLU A 236 -3.75 -20.82 13.06
CA GLU A 236 -5.21 -20.91 12.92
C GLU A 236 -5.70 -22.28 12.38
N ASN A 237 -4.84 -23.30 12.37
CA ASN A 237 -5.10 -24.69 11.92
C ASN A 237 -5.31 -24.87 10.41
N PHE A 238 -4.72 -24.02 9.58
CA PHE A 238 -4.61 -24.18 8.13
C PHE A 238 -3.19 -24.61 7.74
N PHE A 239 -2.98 -25.11 6.52
CA PHE A 239 -1.68 -25.61 6.08
C PHE A 239 -0.92 -24.61 5.18
N GLY A 240 -1.65 -23.70 4.51
CA GLY A 240 -1.10 -22.68 3.64
C GLY A 240 -1.96 -21.42 3.55
N GLY A 241 -1.66 -20.57 2.56
CA GLY A 241 -2.36 -19.32 2.31
C GLY A 241 -1.83 -18.11 3.08
N THR A 242 -2.55 -16.99 2.96
CA THR A 242 -2.18 -15.71 3.60
C THR A 242 -3.21 -15.37 4.67
N LEU A 243 -2.74 -15.19 5.90
CA LEU A 243 -3.58 -14.70 6.98
C LEU A 243 -3.59 -13.17 6.92
N SER A 244 -4.74 -12.54 7.14
CA SER A 244 -4.82 -11.09 7.20
C SER A 244 -5.57 -10.62 8.44
N CYS A 245 -5.45 -9.34 8.77
CA CYS A 245 -6.20 -8.74 9.86
C CYS A 245 -7.55 -8.24 9.35
N SER A 246 -8.63 -8.55 10.06
CA SER A 246 -9.95 -7.98 9.71
C SER A 246 -9.91 -6.44 9.81
N ALA A 247 -10.73 -5.76 9.02
CA ALA A 247 -10.76 -4.29 8.95
C ALA A 247 -11.01 -3.58 10.30
N GLY A 248 -11.51 -4.30 11.30
CA GLY A 248 -11.73 -3.79 12.65
C GLY A 248 -10.67 -4.21 13.67
N CYS A 249 -9.62 -4.92 13.29
CA CYS A 249 -8.53 -5.37 14.18
C CYS A 249 -8.96 -6.29 15.36
N MET A 250 -10.23 -6.68 15.44
CA MET A 250 -10.78 -7.52 16.52
C MET A 250 -10.70 -9.03 16.24
N SER A 251 -10.29 -9.41 15.03
CA SER A 251 -10.18 -10.80 14.59
C SER A 251 -9.21 -10.93 13.43
N LEU A 252 -8.65 -12.14 13.28
CA LEU A 252 -7.91 -12.55 12.09
C LEU A 252 -8.89 -12.98 10.99
N ASP A 253 -8.58 -12.64 9.76
CA ASP A 253 -9.31 -13.08 8.57
C ASP A 253 -8.58 -14.25 7.92
N THR A 254 -9.26 -15.40 7.91
CA THR A 254 -8.76 -16.68 7.40
C THR A 254 -9.30 -17.01 6.01
N SER A 255 -10.02 -16.11 5.34
CA SER A 255 -10.61 -16.38 4.02
C SER A 255 -9.58 -16.79 2.96
N ASP A 256 -8.36 -16.27 3.09
CA ASP A 256 -7.24 -16.51 2.19
C ASP A 256 -6.27 -17.58 2.73
N CYS A 257 -6.60 -18.20 3.87
CA CYS A 257 -5.91 -19.39 4.36
C CYS A 257 -6.40 -20.65 3.64
N THR A 258 -5.49 -21.57 3.36
CA THR A 258 -5.75 -22.77 2.56
C THR A 258 -5.42 -24.05 3.33
N MET A 259 -6.12 -25.13 2.98
CA MET A 259 -5.78 -26.47 3.45
C MET A 259 -4.68 -27.14 2.62
N CYS A 260 -4.26 -26.46 1.55
CA CYS A 260 -3.21 -26.88 0.63
C CYS A 260 -1.90 -27.22 1.36
N GLY A 261 -1.32 -28.36 1.00
CA GLY A 261 -0.06 -28.86 1.53
C GLY A 261 -0.22 -29.90 2.65
N ASN A 262 -1.44 -30.40 2.87
CA ASN A 262 -1.73 -31.42 3.86
C ASN A 262 -1.62 -32.87 3.30
N ASN A 263 -1.33 -33.01 2.00
CA ASN A 263 -1.28 -34.24 1.21
C ASN A 263 -2.62 -35.00 1.13
N GLN A 264 -3.75 -34.32 1.28
CA GLN A 264 -5.09 -34.83 1.06
C GLN A 264 -5.79 -33.93 0.06
N LEU A 265 -6.46 -34.52 -0.93
CA LEU A 265 -7.20 -33.76 -1.92
C LEU A 265 -8.54 -33.31 -1.31
N ASP A 266 -8.63 -32.05 -0.89
CA ASP A 266 -9.81 -31.48 -0.28
C ASP A 266 -10.80 -30.89 -1.32
N LEU A 267 -12.02 -30.60 -0.87
CA LEU A 267 -13.05 -30.03 -1.75
C LEU A 267 -12.66 -28.61 -2.17
N GLY A 268 -12.41 -28.43 -3.46
CA GLY A 268 -11.96 -27.15 -4.03
C GLY A 268 -10.49 -27.13 -4.43
N GLU A 269 -9.75 -28.21 -4.18
CA GLU A 269 -8.38 -28.40 -4.67
C GLU A 269 -8.36 -29.23 -5.95
N VAL A 270 -7.41 -28.92 -6.85
CA VAL A 270 -7.13 -29.75 -8.03
C VAL A 270 -6.00 -30.76 -7.77
N CYS A 271 -5.14 -30.47 -6.80
CA CYS A 271 -4.06 -31.30 -6.29
C CYS A 271 -3.73 -30.88 -4.85
N ASP A 272 -3.03 -31.73 -4.10
CA ASP A 272 -2.36 -31.35 -2.84
C ASP A 272 -1.08 -32.17 -2.69
N GLY A 273 0.05 -31.49 -2.62
CA GLY A 273 1.36 -32.13 -2.52
C GLY A 273 1.60 -33.03 -3.73
N ASN A 274 1.69 -34.34 -3.51
CA ASN A 274 1.78 -35.34 -4.58
C ASN A 274 0.43 -35.99 -4.94
N GLY A 275 -0.65 -35.62 -4.26
CA GLY A 275 -2.01 -36.10 -4.50
C GLY A 275 -2.71 -35.33 -5.61
N GLY A 276 -3.57 -36.02 -6.38
CA GLY A 276 -4.39 -35.39 -7.42
C GLY A 276 -3.64 -35.00 -8.70
N ILE A 277 -2.36 -35.33 -8.83
CA ILE A 277 -1.57 -35.10 -10.04
C ILE A 277 -1.92 -36.17 -11.09
N PRO A 278 -2.52 -35.79 -12.23
CA PRO A 278 -3.10 -36.76 -13.17
C PRO A 278 -2.09 -37.32 -14.17
N GLU A 279 -0.98 -36.61 -14.38
CA GLU A 279 0.00 -36.89 -15.44
C GLU A 279 1.42 -36.61 -14.97
N SER A 280 2.36 -37.32 -15.56
CA SER A 280 3.80 -37.15 -15.38
C SER A 280 4.40 -36.32 -16.50
N CYS A 281 5.62 -35.81 -16.34
CA CYS A 281 6.31 -35.15 -17.46
C CYS A 281 6.46 -36.09 -18.67
N ALA A 282 6.53 -37.41 -18.47
CA ALA A 282 6.56 -38.40 -19.55
C ALA A 282 5.26 -38.42 -20.37
N ASP A 283 4.12 -38.21 -19.71
CA ASP A 283 2.83 -38.12 -20.40
C ASP A 283 2.70 -36.81 -21.22
N LEU A 284 3.45 -35.78 -20.82
CA LEU A 284 3.60 -34.50 -21.56
C LEU A 284 4.63 -34.57 -22.69
N GLY A 285 5.20 -35.75 -22.97
CA GLY A 285 6.24 -35.94 -23.99
C GLY A 285 7.66 -35.62 -23.54
N CYS A 286 7.87 -35.34 -22.26
CA CYS A 286 9.19 -35.00 -21.72
C CYS A 286 9.93 -36.23 -21.19
N ARG A 287 11.25 -36.28 -21.35
CA ARG A 287 12.05 -37.46 -20.95
C ARG A 287 12.14 -37.63 -19.44
N SER A 288 12.09 -36.55 -18.66
CA SER A 288 12.08 -36.62 -17.20
C SER A 288 11.48 -35.37 -16.56
N GLY A 289 11.67 -35.20 -15.25
CA GLY A 289 11.04 -34.14 -14.46
C GLY A 289 9.89 -34.64 -13.58
N GLN A 290 9.32 -33.74 -12.79
CA GLN A 290 8.10 -34.01 -12.02
C GLN A 290 7.11 -32.86 -12.19
N VAL A 291 5.85 -33.21 -12.42
CA VAL A 291 4.73 -32.30 -12.21
C VAL A 291 4.53 -32.21 -10.70
N THR A 292 4.45 -31.01 -10.16
CA THR A 292 4.14 -30.78 -8.75
C THR A 292 2.81 -30.04 -8.61
N CYS A 293 2.22 -30.07 -7.43
CA CYS A 293 1.08 -29.20 -7.16
C CYS A 293 1.56 -27.75 -6.99
N ALA A 294 0.82 -26.77 -7.54
CA ALA A 294 1.08 -25.37 -7.26
C ALA A 294 0.80 -25.04 -5.79
N GLU A 295 1.43 -24.00 -5.26
CA GLU A 295 1.30 -23.61 -3.84
C GLU A 295 -0.13 -23.19 -3.44
N ASP A 296 -0.97 -22.84 -4.42
CA ASP A 296 -2.38 -22.52 -4.21
C ASP A 296 -3.31 -23.73 -4.29
N CYS A 297 -2.81 -24.91 -4.68
CA CYS A 297 -3.57 -26.13 -4.95
C CYS A 297 -4.72 -25.95 -5.98
N GLN A 298 -4.69 -24.89 -6.78
CA GLN A 298 -5.66 -24.59 -7.84
C GLN A 298 -5.15 -24.96 -9.23
N SER A 299 -3.85 -25.27 -9.36
CA SER A 299 -3.21 -25.64 -10.61
C SER A 299 -2.06 -26.62 -10.41
N TYR A 300 -1.58 -27.20 -11.52
CA TYR A 300 -0.37 -27.99 -11.56
C TYR A 300 0.83 -27.09 -11.93
N ASN A 301 1.97 -27.36 -11.31
CA ASN A 301 3.24 -26.71 -11.61
C ASN A 301 4.09 -27.64 -12.50
N TYR A 302 4.32 -27.18 -13.73
CA TYR A 302 5.10 -27.88 -14.74
C TYR A 302 6.54 -27.40 -14.86
N ALA A 303 7.02 -26.50 -13.97
CA ALA A 303 8.40 -26.01 -14.01
C ALA A 303 9.43 -27.12 -13.82
N GLY A 304 9.04 -28.25 -13.21
CA GLY A 304 9.88 -29.44 -13.14
C GLY A 304 9.96 -30.23 -14.45
N CYS A 305 9.06 -29.97 -15.41
CA CYS A 305 9.10 -30.54 -16.77
C CYS A 305 9.71 -29.55 -17.77
N TYR A 306 9.37 -28.26 -17.67
CA TYR A 306 9.81 -27.19 -18.56
C TYR A 306 10.72 -26.23 -17.78
N ALA A 307 12.03 -26.38 -17.95
CA ALA A 307 13.02 -25.48 -17.33
C ALA A 307 13.14 -24.15 -18.09
N GLY A 308 12.51 -24.05 -19.25
CA GLY A 308 12.52 -22.88 -20.12
C GLY A 308 13.74 -22.81 -21.04
N HIS A 309 14.45 -23.92 -21.22
CA HIS A 309 15.53 -24.01 -22.21
C HIS A 309 14.98 -24.57 -23.50
N ASP A 310 15.10 -23.80 -24.57
CA ASP A 310 14.70 -24.15 -25.93
C ASP A 310 15.86 -23.76 -26.83
N GLU A 311 16.74 -24.71 -27.07
CA GLU A 311 18.07 -24.47 -27.62
C GLU A 311 18.03 -24.11 -29.12
N ASP A 312 17.03 -24.58 -29.87
CA ASP A 312 16.87 -24.28 -31.29
C ASP A 312 15.71 -23.33 -31.62
N GLY A 313 14.94 -22.92 -30.60
CA GLY A 313 13.90 -21.93 -30.69
C GLY A 313 12.64 -22.44 -31.38
N ASP A 314 12.33 -23.73 -31.28
CA ASP A 314 11.12 -24.32 -31.86
C ASP A 314 9.86 -24.21 -30.99
N GLY A 315 10.03 -23.78 -29.74
CA GLY A 315 8.96 -23.59 -28.76
C GLY A 315 8.73 -24.79 -27.85
N LEU A 316 9.56 -25.83 -27.95
CA LEU A 316 9.58 -26.96 -27.03
C LEU A 316 10.79 -26.88 -26.12
N ASP A 317 10.60 -27.26 -24.86
CA ASP A 317 11.70 -27.32 -23.91
C ASP A 317 12.63 -28.50 -24.28
N ASP A 318 13.94 -28.33 -24.12
CA ASP A 318 14.97 -29.31 -24.45
C ASP A 318 14.73 -30.66 -23.73
N ASN A 319 14.02 -30.70 -22.60
CA ASN A 319 13.62 -31.96 -21.95
C ASN A 319 12.52 -32.72 -22.73
N CYS A 320 11.70 -31.99 -23.49
CA CYS A 320 10.53 -32.46 -24.22
C CYS A 320 10.73 -32.50 -25.74
N ASP A 321 11.87 -32.03 -26.23
CA ASP A 321 12.21 -32.00 -27.65
C ASP A 321 13.03 -33.23 -28.09
N ASN A 322 12.54 -34.02 -29.04
CA ASN A 322 13.27 -35.15 -29.63
C ASN A 322 14.41 -34.74 -30.57
N CYS A 323 14.54 -33.45 -30.90
CA CYS A 323 15.66 -32.85 -31.60
C CYS A 323 16.07 -31.46 -31.04
N PRO A 324 16.60 -31.36 -29.82
CA PRO A 324 16.91 -30.08 -29.11
C PRO A 324 17.87 -29.11 -29.82
N THR A 325 18.43 -29.51 -30.96
CA THR A 325 19.42 -28.76 -31.70
C THR A 325 19.00 -28.47 -33.14
N VAL A 326 17.84 -28.98 -33.56
CA VAL A 326 17.32 -28.91 -34.92
C VAL A 326 15.81 -28.67 -34.89
N HIS A 327 15.46 -27.39 -35.05
CA HIS A 327 14.09 -26.89 -34.98
C HIS A 327 13.07 -27.82 -35.67
N ASN A 328 12.18 -28.43 -34.89
CA ASN A 328 11.24 -29.43 -35.37
C ASN A 328 9.97 -29.55 -34.52
N LEU A 329 9.22 -28.45 -34.36
CA LEU A 329 7.95 -28.37 -33.61
C LEU A 329 6.95 -29.54 -33.80
N GLY A 330 7.00 -30.26 -34.93
CA GLY A 330 6.18 -31.43 -35.19
C GLY A 330 6.60 -32.72 -34.47
N GLN A 331 7.80 -32.80 -33.90
CA GLN A 331 8.31 -33.90 -33.07
C GLN A 331 8.11 -35.29 -33.69
N ASN A 332 8.17 -35.38 -35.03
CA ASN A 332 8.03 -36.65 -35.72
C ASN A 332 9.20 -37.56 -35.36
N ASP A 333 8.90 -38.78 -34.93
CA ASP A 333 9.84 -39.86 -34.68
C ASP A 333 9.18 -41.12 -35.27
N SER A 334 9.58 -41.45 -36.50
CA SER A 334 8.90 -42.45 -37.33
C SER A 334 9.17 -43.89 -36.88
N ASP A 335 10.28 -44.14 -36.18
CA ASP A 335 10.65 -45.47 -35.71
C ASP A 335 10.53 -45.65 -34.18
N GLY A 336 10.28 -44.56 -33.44
CA GLY A 336 9.92 -44.54 -32.03
C GLY A 336 11.11 -44.76 -31.10
N ASP A 337 12.32 -44.44 -31.53
CA ASP A 337 13.55 -44.60 -30.74
C ASP A 337 13.84 -43.43 -29.79
N GLY A 338 13.05 -42.36 -29.88
CA GLY A 338 13.15 -41.13 -29.09
C GLY A 338 13.97 -40.01 -29.75
N LEU A 339 14.56 -40.26 -30.93
CA LEU A 339 15.22 -39.27 -31.78
C LEU A 339 14.26 -38.82 -32.87
N GLY A 340 14.11 -37.51 -33.07
CA GLY A 340 13.21 -37.03 -34.11
C GLY A 340 13.78 -37.18 -35.52
N ASP A 341 12.90 -37.48 -36.48
CA ASP A 341 13.20 -37.59 -37.93
C ASP A 341 14.00 -36.38 -38.48
N ALA A 342 13.88 -35.22 -37.83
CA ALA A 342 14.54 -33.96 -38.24
C ALA A 342 16.04 -33.93 -37.91
N CYS A 343 16.43 -34.50 -36.78
CA CYS A 343 17.82 -34.64 -36.34
C CYS A 343 18.37 -36.05 -36.58
N GLU A 344 17.51 -37.00 -36.97
CA GLU A 344 17.91 -38.17 -37.73
C GLU A 344 18.51 -37.73 -39.07
N SER A 345 19.68 -38.26 -39.42
CA SER A 345 20.37 -37.84 -40.63
C SER A 345 19.76 -38.49 -41.89
N PRO A 346 19.16 -37.74 -42.84
CA PRO A 346 18.60 -38.34 -44.03
C PRO A 346 19.69 -38.51 -45.10
N THR A 347 19.91 -39.75 -45.54
CA THR A 347 20.66 -40.13 -46.76
C THR A 347 22.14 -39.70 -46.87
N GLY A 348 23.04 -40.66 -46.63
CA GLY A 348 24.49 -40.48 -46.73
C GLY A 348 25.27 -41.05 -45.54
N GLY A 349 24.59 -41.82 -44.68
CA GLY A 349 25.17 -42.48 -43.53
C GLY A 349 26.51 -43.13 -43.85
N THR A 350 27.46 -42.93 -42.95
CA THR A 350 28.37 -44.02 -42.61
C THR A 350 28.79 -44.07 -41.15
N VAL A 351 28.49 -43.10 -40.27
CA VAL A 351 29.11 -43.23 -38.94
C VAL A 351 28.50 -42.53 -37.71
N LEU A 352 27.42 -41.74 -37.79
CA LEU A 352 26.79 -41.13 -36.61
C LEU A 352 25.27 -41.21 -36.78
N SER A 353 24.67 -42.32 -36.40
CA SER A 353 23.24 -42.58 -36.65
C SER A 353 22.46 -42.87 -35.37
N HIS A 354 23.11 -42.86 -34.21
CA HIS A 354 22.48 -43.18 -32.94
C HIS A 354 22.95 -42.23 -31.86
N VAL A 355 22.02 -41.57 -31.17
CA VAL A 355 22.31 -40.83 -29.94
C VAL A 355 22.62 -41.86 -28.84
N VAL A 356 23.86 -41.89 -28.39
CA VAL A 356 24.31 -42.79 -27.31
C VAL A 356 23.90 -42.24 -25.95
N THR A 357 24.04 -40.93 -25.78
CA THR A 357 23.67 -40.23 -24.56
C THR A 357 23.06 -38.90 -24.94
N PHE A 358 21.87 -38.64 -24.42
CA PHE A 358 21.31 -37.30 -24.33
C PHE A 358 21.00 -37.03 -22.87
N ASP A 359 21.68 -36.03 -22.30
CA ASP A 359 21.47 -35.61 -20.93
C ASP A 359 21.35 -34.08 -20.92
N PRO A 360 20.14 -33.54 -20.71
CA PRO A 360 19.94 -32.10 -20.57
C PRO A 360 20.15 -31.66 -19.10
N PHE A 361 20.81 -32.49 -18.30
CA PHE A 361 21.17 -32.26 -16.91
C PHE A 361 19.99 -32.24 -15.93
N LEU A 362 19.06 -33.19 -16.08
CA LEU A 362 17.84 -33.32 -15.26
C LEU A 362 18.04 -34.13 -13.95
N ASN A 363 19.17 -33.90 -13.27
CA ASN A 363 19.57 -34.57 -12.02
C ASN A 363 19.78 -36.09 -12.13
N ASN A 364 20.55 -36.53 -13.14
CA ASN A 364 21.04 -37.91 -13.26
C ASN A 364 22.47 -38.07 -12.71
N ALA A 365 22.73 -37.55 -11.51
CA ALA A 365 24.08 -37.51 -10.93
C ALA A 365 24.77 -38.89 -10.87
N GLY A 366 24.00 -39.99 -10.82
CA GLY A 366 24.53 -41.36 -10.83
C GLY A 366 25.21 -41.77 -12.15
N SER A 367 24.88 -41.11 -13.26
CA SER A 367 25.46 -41.38 -14.59
C SER A 367 26.74 -40.59 -14.83
N TRP A 368 27.15 -39.74 -13.90
CA TRP A 368 28.31 -38.87 -14.05
C TRP A 368 29.33 -39.06 -12.93
N SER A 369 30.59 -38.74 -13.22
CA SER A 369 31.71 -38.80 -12.29
C SER A 369 32.48 -37.48 -12.29
N SER A 370 32.64 -36.87 -11.11
CA SER A 370 33.44 -35.65 -10.96
C SER A 370 34.92 -35.94 -10.71
N TYR A 371 35.78 -35.24 -11.44
CA TYR A 371 37.24 -35.24 -11.26
C TYR A 371 37.73 -33.80 -11.13
N GLY A 372 37.64 -33.24 -9.93
CA GLY A 372 37.97 -31.86 -9.63
C GLY A 372 36.85 -30.87 -9.96
N GLY A 373 36.96 -29.66 -9.42
CA GLY A 373 35.90 -28.65 -9.45
C GLY A 373 34.71 -28.98 -8.53
N THR A 374 33.80 -28.03 -8.41
CA THR A 374 32.49 -28.19 -7.76
C THR A 374 31.44 -28.26 -8.84
N TRP A 375 30.57 -29.27 -8.77
CA TRP A 375 29.53 -29.53 -9.74
C TRP A 375 28.17 -29.59 -9.03
N THR A 376 27.26 -28.72 -9.45
CA THR A 376 25.94 -28.58 -8.83
C THR A 376 24.88 -28.79 -9.88
N TRP A 377 23.97 -29.72 -9.63
CA TRP A 377 22.81 -29.97 -10.48
C TRP A 377 21.69 -28.99 -10.13
N GLY A 378 21.11 -28.39 -11.16
CA GLY A 378 19.84 -27.68 -11.14
C GLY A 378 18.76 -28.48 -11.85
N VAL A 379 17.69 -27.80 -12.26
CA VAL A 379 16.71 -28.34 -13.20
C VAL A 379 17.21 -28.01 -14.59
N ASP A 380 17.46 -29.05 -15.39
CA ASP A 380 17.92 -28.92 -16.77
C ASP A 380 19.23 -28.11 -16.91
N LEU A 381 20.07 -28.25 -15.89
CA LEU A 381 21.23 -27.38 -15.70
C LEU A 381 22.28 -28.09 -14.87
N LEU A 382 23.52 -28.06 -15.35
CA LEU A 382 24.69 -28.42 -14.57
C LEU A 382 25.59 -27.19 -14.43
N THR A 383 25.82 -26.74 -13.20
CA THR A 383 26.80 -25.69 -12.92
C THR A 383 28.14 -26.31 -12.55
N GLY A 384 29.15 -26.08 -13.37
CA GLY A 384 30.55 -26.38 -13.05
C GLY A 384 31.29 -25.14 -12.58
N ASN A 385 32.04 -25.24 -11.49
CA ASN A 385 32.92 -24.18 -10.98
C ASN A 385 34.29 -24.75 -10.61
N ALA A 386 35.37 -24.22 -11.19
CA ALA A 386 36.72 -24.72 -10.95
C ALA A 386 37.76 -23.61 -10.83
N THR A 387 38.61 -23.68 -9.80
CA THR A 387 39.83 -22.86 -9.66
C THR A 387 41.05 -23.68 -10.12
N GLY A 388 41.25 -23.78 -11.43
CA GLY A 388 42.17 -24.73 -12.05
C GLY A 388 41.43 -25.52 -13.11
N GLY A 389 41.37 -26.84 -13.00
CA GLY A 389 40.51 -27.67 -13.87
C GLY A 389 39.54 -28.52 -13.07
N GLY A 390 38.28 -28.54 -13.49
CA GLY A 390 37.28 -29.50 -13.04
C GLY A 390 36.72 -30.25 -14.23
N ASN A 391 36.66 -31.57 -14.15
CA ASN A 391 36.11 -32.42 -15.20
C ASN A 391 34.86 -33.14 -14.66
N TYR A 392 33.85 -33.24 -15.50
CA TYR A 392 32.65 -34.03 -15.23
C TYR A 392 32.43 -34.97 -16.40
N LEU A 393 32.54 -36.27 -16.15
CA LEU A 393 32.55 -37.29 -17.20
C LEU A 393 31.31 -38.15 -17.10
N HIS A 394 30.67 -38.38 -18.25
CA HIS A 394 29.60 -39.37 -18.33
C HIS A 394 30.20 -40.77 -18.11
N ASN A 395 29.41 -41.67 -17.55
CA ASN A 395 29.86 -43.03 -17.23
C ASN A 395 29.95 -43.93 -18.46
N ASP A 396 29.23 -43.59 -19.53
CA ASP A 396 29.33 -44.29 -20.80
C ASP A 396 30.68 -44.10 -21.47
N THR A 397 31.02 -45.04 -22.34
CA THR A 397 32.28 -45.04 -23.08
C THR A 397 31.98 -45.08 -24.57
N LEU A 398 32.46 -44.06 -25.29
CA LEU A 398 32.43 -44.06 -26.75
C LEU A 398 33.51 -45.00 -27.27
N SER A 399 33.16 -45.82 -28.26
CA SER A 399 34.06 -46.84 -28.82
C SER A 399 34.70 -46.40 -30.15
N GLY A 400 35.69 -47.14 -30.66
CA GLY A 400 36.55 -46.79 -31.80
C GLY A 400 35.89 -46.53 -33.16
N ALA A 401 34.55 -46.50 -33.27
CA ALA A 401 33.86 -45.95 -34.43
C ALA A 401 33.93 -44.41 -34.42
N ALA A 402 33.41 -43.75 -35.46
CA ALA A 402 33.22 -42.31 -35.36
C ALA A 402 32.23 -42.02 -34.23
N PHE A 403 32.39 -40.85 -33.61
CA PHE A 403 31.43 -40.35 -32.64
C PHE A 403 31.42 -38.83 -32.69
N SER A 404 30.40 -38.20 -32.09
CA SER A 404 30.49 -36.79 -31.73
C SER A 404 30.08 -36.56 -30.30
N VAL A 405 30.68 -35.55 -29.67
CA VAL A 405 30.36 -35.10 -28.31
C VAL A 405 30.04 -33.62 -28.41
N GLU A 406 28.89 -33.24 -27.90
CA GLU A 406 28.36 -31.89 -27.97
C GLU A 406 27.90 -31.44 -26.59
N THR A 407 28.08 -30.16 -26.30
CA THR A 407 27.46 -29.54 -25.14
C THR A 407 27.09 -28.10 -25.45
N THR A 408 26.02 -27.65 -24.82
CA THR A 408 25.60 -26.26 -24.82
C THR A 408 25.74 -25.69 -23.43
N PHE A 409 26.26 -24.46 -23.38
CA PHE A 409 26.61 -23.80 -22.14
C PHE A 409 26.53 -22.29 -22.26
N HIS A 410 26.45 -21.63 -21.11
CA HIS A 410 26.65 -20.20 -21.01
C HIS A 410 27.55 -19.87 -19.81
N TYR A 411 28.20 -18.72 -19.86
CA TYR A 411 28.91 -18.16 -18.72
C TYR A 411 27.92 -17.32 -17.90
N PRO A 412 27.58 -17.68 -16.63
CA PRO A 412 26.64 -16.92 -15.83
C PRO A 412 27.20 -15.58 -15.37
N GLU A 413 28.52 -15.51 -15.17
CA GLU A 413 29.21 -14.33 -14.68
C GLU A 413 30.61 -14.21 -15.28
N ASN A 414 31.26 -13.07 -15.04
CA ASN A 414 32.64 -12.84 -15.46
C ASN A 414 33.59 -12.93 -14.25
N PRO A 415 34.40 -13.99 -14.11
CA PRO A 415 35.30 -14.14 -12.97
C PRO A 415 36.51 -13.18 -13.02
N GLY A 416 36.68 -12.41 -14.09
CA GLY A 416 37.84 -11.54 -14.34
C GLY A 416 38.86 -12.15 -15.30
N ALA A 417 40.00 -11.48 -15.50
CA ALA A 417 41.03 -11.92 -16.44
C ALA A 417 41.69 -13.25 -16.00
N GLY A 418 41.75 -14.22 -16.91
CA GLY A 418 42.31 -15.55 -16.68
C GLY A 418 42.29 -16.39 -17.96
N ASN A 419 42.73 -17.65 -17.88
CA ASN A 419 42.61 -18.62 -18.98
C ASN A 419 41.26 -19.34 -18.82
N ASN A 420 40.15 -18.66 -19.11
CA ASN A 420 38.85 -19.14 -18.69
C ASN A 420 38.15 -19.81 -19.86
N TRP A 421 38.03 -21.13 -19.78
CA TRP A 421 37.49 -21.90 -20.88
C TRP A 421 36.60 -23.06 -20.43
N VAL A 422 35.70 -23.39 -21.32
CA VAL A 422 34.86 -24.58 -21.27
C VAL A 422 35.31 -25.54 -22.35
N ALA A 423 35.16 -26.85 -22.11
CA ALA A 423 35.45 -27.83 -23.14
C ALA A 423 34.50 -29.01 -23.12
N VAL A 424 34.35 -29.63 -24.29
CA VAL A 424 33.90 -31.02 -24.39
C VAL A 424 35.11 -31.94 -24.31
N LEU A 425 35.03 -32.94 -23.43
CA LEU A 425 36.00 -34.01 -23.24
C LEU A 425 35.59 -35.24 -24.02
N PHE A 426 36.57 -35.92 -24.61
CA PHE A 426 36.34 -37.19 -25.30
C PHE A 426 37.61 -38.04 -25.32
N GLY A 427 37.44 -39.34 -25.52
CA GLY A 427 38.54 -40.28 -25.50
C GLY A 427 39.26 -40.35 -24.14
N TRP A 428 38.57 -40.03 -23.03
CA TRP A 428 39.16 -40.06 -21.69
C TRP A 428 39.42 -41.50 -21.25
N GLN A 429 40.69 -41.84 -21.08
CA GLN A 429 41.15 -43.16 -20.67
C GLN A 429 42.01 -43.07 -19.42
N THR A 430 41.85 -44.03 -18.52
CA THR A 430 42.65 -44.11 -17.30
C THR A 430 43.36 -45.45 -17.18
N ILE A 431 44.61 -45.44 -16.73
CA ILE A 431 45.35 -46.63 -16.32
C ILE A 431 45.56 -46.55 -14.80
N ALA A 432 45.06 -47.56 -14.07
CA ALA A 432 45.09 -47.58 -12.60
C ALA A 432 44.52 -46.30 -11.94
N GLY A 433 43.47 -45.73 -12.53
CA GLY A 433 42.81 -44.51 -12.04
C GLY A 433 43.49 -43.20 -12.41
N VAL A 434 44.62 -43.24 -13.14
CA VAL A 434 45.33 -42.04 -13.61
C VAL A 434 45.05 -41.83 -15.09
N LEU A 435 44.73 -40.59 -15.48
CA LEU A 435 44.53 -40.21 -16.89
C LEU A 435 45.76 -40.62 -17.73
N SER A 436 45.54 -41.42 -18.76
CA SER A 436 46.59 -41.91 -19.67
C SER A 436 46.49 -41.29 -21.06
N ALA A 437 45.27 -40.98 -21.51
CA ALA A 437 44.99 -40.34 -22.78
C ALA A 437 43.64 -39.61 -22.69
N GLY A 438 43.50 -38.51 -23.43
CA GLY A 438 42.28 -37.72 -23.47
C GLY A 438 42.41 -36.60 -24.49
N TRP A 439 41.27 -36.11 -24.95
CA TRP A 439 41.17 -35.01 -25.88
C TRP A 439 40.10 -34.03 -25.41
N GLU A 440 40.28 -32.77 -25.76
CA GLU A 440 39.29 -31.74 -25.48
C GLU A 440 39.22 -30.69 -26.59
N CYS A 441 38.00 -30.30 -26.93
CA CYS A 441 37.72 -29.13 -27.75
C CYS A 441 37.28 -28.02 -26.81
N THR A 442 38.07 -26.96 -26.73
CA THR A 442 37.88 -25.85 -25.79
C THR A 442 37.27 -24.64 -26.49
N TYR A 443 36.54 -23.81 -25.77
CA TYR A 443 36.29 -22.42 -26.10
C TYR A 443 36.80 -21.54 -24.96
N GLU A 444 37.77 -20.68 -25.27
CA GLU A 444 38.30 -19.68 -24.36
C GLU A 444 37.67 -18.34 -24.70
N ARG A 445 37.04 -17.72 -23.70
CA ARG A 445 36.12 -16.60 -23.90
C ARG A 445 36.81 -15.23 -23.92
N GLU A 446 37.97 -15.07 -23.28
CA GLU A 446 38.75 -13.84 -23.25
C GLU A 446 39.43 -13.55 -24.60
N VAL A 447 40.05 -14.58 -25.19
CA VAL A 447 40.70 -14.50 -26.51
C VAL A 447 39.81 -15.00 -27.64
N LYS A 448 38.62 -15.54 -27.30
CA LYS A 448 37.62 -16.03 -28.26
C LYS A 448 38.19 -17.12 -29.15
N GLU A 449 38.88 -18.07 -28.54
CA GLU A 449 39.64 -19.09 -29.25
C GLU A 449 38.99 -20.46 -29.07
N ILE A 450 38.80 -21.18 -30.17
CA ILE A 450 38.56 -22.61 -30.13
C ILE A 450 39.91 -23.31 -30.16
N GLY A 451 40.15 -24.18 -29.20
CA GLY A 451 41.35 -24.99 -29.11
C GLY A 451 41.04 -26.48 -29.19
N LEU A 452 41.97 -27.26 -29.72
CA LEU A 452 42.00 -28.70 -29.59
C LEU A 452 43.24 -29.09 -28.80
N TYR A 453 43.04 -29.75 -27.66
CA TYR A 453 44.13 -30.22 -26.82
C TYR A 453 44.13 -31.73 -26.72
N LYS A 454 45.33 -32.27 -26.53
CA LYS A 454 45.59 -33.69 -26.31
C LYS A 454 46.33 -33.87 -24.99
N TYR A 455 45.87 -34.80 -24.17
CA TYR A 455 46.60 -35.26 -23.00
C TYR A 455 47.59 -36.37 -23.39
N ALA A 456 48.84 -36.19 -22.98
CA ALA A 456 49.90 -37.20 -23.07
C ALA A 456 50.63 -37.31 -21.73
N THR A 457 51.69 -38.14 -21.66
CA THR A 457 52.45 -38.42 -20.42
C THR A 457 52.99 -37.19 -19.71
N THR A 458 53.14 -36.05 -20.39
CA THR A 458 53.64 -34.79 -19.83
C THR A 458 52.55 -33.76 -19.54
N GLY A 459 51.27 -34.09 -19.75
CA GLY A 459 50.12 -33.18 -19.55
C GLY A 459 49.37 -32.83 -20.84
N TRP A 460 48.51 -31.82 -20.74
CA TRP A 460 47.74 -31.28 -21.85
C TRP A 460 48.61 -30.42 -22.77
N SER A 461 48.44 -30.58 -24.09
CA SER A 461 49.13 -29.78 -25.09
C SER A 461 48.20 -29.43 -26.25
N MET A 462 48.23 -28.18 -26.67
CA MET A 462 47.43 -27.68 -27.78
C MET A 462 47.95 -28.25 -29.11
N GLN A 463 47.04 -28.76 -29.93
CA GLN A 463 47.33 -29.36 -31.24
C GLN A 463 46.94 -28.42 -32.38
N ALA A 464 45.83 -27.70 -32.23
CA ALA A 464 45.33 -26.71 -33.18
C ALA A 464 44.45 -25.70 -32.45
N GLY A 465 44.35 -24.48 -33.00
CA GLY A 465 43.41 -23.48 -32.52
C GLY A 465 43.15 -22.38 -33.53
N THR A 466 42.04 -21.69 -33.34
CA THR A 466 41.61 -20.57 -34.19
C THR A 466 40.67 -19.65 -33.42
N THR A 467 40.67 -18.37 -33.77
CA THR A 467 39.79 -17.38 -33.14
C THR A 467 38.42 -17.33 -33.82
N VAL A 468 37.39 -17.05 -33.03
CA VAL A 468 36.01 -16.87 -33.47
C VAL A 468 35.68 -15.39 -33.44
N SER A 469 35.08 -14.91 -34.52
CA SER A 469 34.55 -13.55 -34.58
C SER A 469 33.19 -13.48 -33.89
N THR A 470 33.20 -13.35 -32.57
CA THR A 470 31.98 -13.23 -31.75
C THR A 470 32.11 -12.15 -30.67
N SER A 471 30.98 -11.70 -30.13
CA SER A 471 30.90 -11.01 -28.83
C SER A 471 30.71 -12.05 -27.74
N VAL A 472 31.28 -11.82 -26.57
CA VAL A 472 31.00 -12.66 -25.39
C VAL A 472 30.31 -11.78 -24.37
N THR A 473 29.05 -12.09 -24.08
CA THR A 473 28.29 -11.50 -22.99
C THR A 473 27.89 -12.58 -22.00
N ASN A 474 27.83 -12.24 -20.70
CA ASN A 474 27.32 -13.18 -19.70
C ASN A 474 25.88 -13.56 -20.04
N GLY A 475 25.55 -14.84 -19.92
CA GLY A 475 24.24 -15.39 -20.28
C GLY A 475 24.08 -15.78 -21.76
N GLN A 476 25.03 -15.45 -22.63
CA GLN A 476 24.99 -15.84 -24.04
C GLN A 476 25.17 -17.36 -24.20
N TRP A 477 24.32 -17.99 -25.00
CA TRP A 477 24.45 -19.42 -25.31
C TRP A 477 25.58 -19.70 -26.30
N HIS A 478 26.36 -20.72 -25.97
CA HIS A 478 27.46 -21.25 -26.76
C HIS A 478 27.29 -22.75 -26.91
N ARG A 479 27.61 -23.28 -28.08
CA ARG A 479 27.63 -24.72 -28.36
C ARG A 479 29.02 -25.13 -28.82
N LEU A 480 29.52 -26.21 -28.22
CA LEU A 480 30.79 -26.84 -28.58
C LEU A 480 30.54 -28.27 -29.02
N ARG A 481 31.04 -28.63 -30.20
CA ARG A 481 30.96 -30.00 -30.73
C ARG A 481 32.32 -30.52 -31.15
N ALA A 482 32.69 -31.69 -30.66
CA ALA A 482 33.79 -32.48 -31.17
C ALA A 482 33.25 -33.60 -32.07
N VAL A 483 33.80 -33.75 -33.28
CA VAL A 483 33.51 -34.87 -34.18
C VAL A 483 34.80 -35.66 -34.41
N TYR A 484 34.76 -36.94 -34.07
CA TYR A 484 35.81 -37.90 -34.34
C TYR A 484 35.41 -38.79 -35.52
N SER A 485 36.31 -38.98 -36.49
CA SER A 485 36.08 -39.88 -37.62
C SER A 485 37.40 -40.43 -38.18
N SER A 486 37.31 -41.26 -39.23
CA SER A 486 38.48 -41.68 -40.01
C SER A 486 39.25 -40.53 -40.68
N SER A 487 38.68 -39.33 -40.76
CA SER A 487 39.37 -38.14 -41.30
C SER A 487 40.14 -37.34 -40.24
N GLY A 488 40.00 -37.72 -38.97
CA GLY A 488 40.58 -37.03 -37.82
C GLY A 488 39.51 -36.43 -36.90
N ILE A 489 39.90 -35.40 -36.17
CA ILE A 489 39.08 -34.69 -35.19
C ILE A 489 38.73 -33.32 -35.75
N ARG A 490 37.48 -32.90 -35.57
CA ARG A 490 37.06 -31.53 -35.84
C ARG A 490 36.31 -30.96 -34.64
N CYS A 491 36.72 -29.79 -34.19
CA CYS A 491 35.95 -29.01 -33.21
C CYS A 491 35.14 -27.97 -33.96
N TYR A 492 33.89 -27.82 -33.56
CA TYR A 492 32.96 -26.80 -34.02
C TYR A 492 32.51 -25.97 -32.82
N TYR A 493 32.29 -24.69 -33.07
CA TYR A 493 31.68 -23.75 -32.16
C TYR A 493 30.57 -23.02 -32.90
N THR A 494 29.46 -22.82 -32.22
CA THR A 494 28.40 -21.88 -32.60
C THR A 494 27.91 -21.13 -31.37
N ASP A 495 27.28 -19.98 -31.55
CA ASP A 495 26.56 -19.28 -30.48
C ASP A 495 25.20 -18.74 -30.96
N GLU A 496 24.39 -18.26 -30.03
CA GLU A 496 23.03 -17.72 -30.29
C GLU A 496 23.01 -16.54 -31.27
N THR A 497 24.14 -15.86 -31.49
CA THR A 497 24.23 -14.76 -32.48
C THR A 497 24.43 -15.28 -33.90
N GLY A 498 24.61 -16.60 -34.05
CA GLY A 498 24.95 -17.27 -35.29
C GLY A 498 26.44 -17.22 -35.63
N ALA A 499 27.31 -16.77 -34.71
CA ALA A 499 28.75 -16.79 -34.96
C ALA A 499 29.25 -18.24 -34.92
N THR A 500 30.09 -18.60 -35.89
CA THR A 500 30.59 -19.97 -36.05
C THR A 500 32.11 -19.99 -36.11
N GLY A 501 32.72 -21.06 -35.60
CA GLY A 501 34.13 -21.36 -35.84
C GLY A 501 34.37 -22.86 -35.92
N SER A 502 35.42 -23.27 -36.62
CA SER A 502 35.81 -24.67 -36.67
C SER A 502 37.30 -24.85 -36.85
N LEU A 503 37.83 -25.94 -36.29
CA LEU A 503 39.21 -26.37 -36.48
C LEU A 503 39.20 -27.86 -36.82
N ALA A 504 40.08 -28.27 -37.73
CA ALA A 504 40.27 -29.67 -38.09
C ALA A 504 41.71 -30.10 -37.80
N PHE A 505 41.88 -31.31 -37.31
CA PHE A 505 43.17 -31.87 -36.97
C PHE A 505 43.22 -33.37 -37.29
N THR A 506 44.34 -33.82 -37.84
CA THR A 506 44.57 -35.23 -38.17
C THR A 506 45.85 -35.68 -37.47
N ASP A 507 45.71 -36.54 -36.46
CA ASP A 507 46.82 -37.24 -35.80
C ASP A 507 46.94 -38.67 -36.34
N SER A 508 48.17 -39.14 -36.50
CA SER A 508 48.51 -40.55 -36.75
C SER A 508 47.85 -41.54 -35.78
N VAL A 509 47.56 -41.13 -34.53
CA VAL A 509 46.86 -41.94 -33.52
C VAL A 509 45.32 -41.82 -33.61
N SER A 510 44.82 -40.78 -34.28
CA SER A 510 43.38 -40.48 -34.37
C SER A 510 42.64 -41.19 -35.51
N VAL A 511 43.22 -42.21 -36.14
CA VAL A 511 42.56 -42.93 -37.25
C VAL A 511 42.09 -44.32 -36.79
N GLY A 512 40.80 -44.43 -36.43
CA GLY A 512 40.07 -45.69 -36.25
C GLY A 512 40.19 -46.44 -34.91
N SER A 513 40.58 -45.80 -33.80
CA SER A 513 40.76 -46.49 -32.51
C SER A 513 40.49 -45.66 -31.25
N MET A 514 39.93 -44.45 -31.37
CA MET A 514 39.68 -43.61 -30.20
C MET A 514 38.53 -44.16 -29.36
N SER A 515 38.77 -44.37 -28.07
CA SER A 515 37.73 -44.76 -27.12
C SER A 515 37.91 -44.03 -25.79
N GLY A 516 36.85 -43.91 -25.01
CA GLY A 516 36.94 -43.36 -23.66
C GLY A 516 35.67 -42.65 -23.24
N LYS A 517 35.67 -42.17 -22.00
CA LYS A 517 34.54 -41.41 -21.47
C LYS A 517 34.45 -40.05 -22.15
N PRO A 518 33.24 -39.60 -22.53
CA PRO A 518 33.00 -38.23 -22.92
C PRO A 518 32.60 -37.39 -21.69
N GLY A 519 32.57 -36.07 -21.81
CA GLY A 519 32.09 -35.21 -20.74
C GLY A 519 32.34 -33.73 -20.99
N VAL A 520 32.30 -32.96 -19.92
CA VAL A 520 32.52 -31.52 -19.94
C VAL A 520 33.63 -31.11 -18.97
N ARG A 521 34.28 -29.98 -19.27
CA ARG A 521 35.34 -29.40 -18.45
C ARG A 521 35.12 -27.91 -18.28
N VAL A 522 35.44 -27.43 -17.10
CA VAL A 522 35.58 -25.99 -16.81
C VAL A 522 36.98 -25.74 -16.29
N TYR A 523 37.62 -24.66 -16.77
CA TYR A 523 38.94 -24.26 -16.34
C TYR A 523 38.97 -22.79 -15.88
N THR A 524 39.40 -22.58 -14.63
CA THR A 524 39.47 -21.29 -13.92
C THR A 524 38.21 -20.41 -14.04
N ASP A 525 37.05 -21.01 -14.28
CA ASP A 525 35.79 -20.31 -14.54
C ASP A 525 34.61 -21.04 -13.86
N ARG A 526 33.43 -20.46 -14.05
CA ARG A 526 32.12 -21.04 -13.80
C ARG A 526 31.34 -21.08 -15.12
N ALA A 527 30.76 -22.22 -15.43
CA ALA A 527 29.90 -22.39 -16.59
C ALA A 527 28.65 -23.19 -16.22
N ASN A 528 27.55 -22.83 -16.87
CA ASN A 528 26.27 -23.49 -16.79
C ASN A 528 26.06 -24.27 -18.07
N PHE A 529 25.90 -25.59 -17.98
CA PHE A 529 25.64 -26.47 -19.11
C PHE A 529 24.17 -26.87 -19.10
N THR A 530 23.52 -26.85 -20.26
CA THR A 530 22.08 -27.18 -20.42
C THR A 530 21.86 -28.43 -21.24
N SER A 531 22.78 -28.78 -22.13
CA SER A 531 22.67 -30.02 -22.90
C SER A 531 24.01 -30.72 -23.03
N PHE A 532 23.97 -32.05 -23.03
CA PHE A 532 25.10 -32.90 -23.36
C PHE A 532 24.64 -34.05 -24.25
N ILE A 533 25.20 -34.11 -25.45
CA ILE A 533 24.78 -35.06 -26.46
C ILE A 533 25.98 -35.82 -26.98
N THR A 534 25.85 -37.13 -27.10
CA THR A 534 26.82 -37.96 -27.79
C THR A 534 26.17 -38.80 -28.87
N TYR A 535 26.84 -38.89 -30.01
CA TYR A 535 26.39 -39.64 -31.18
C TYR A 535 27.43 -40.69 -31.54
N GLN A 536 27.00 -41.87 -32.01
CA GLN A 536 27.85 -42.93 -32.56
C GLN A 536 27.19 -43.62 -33.76
#